data_AF-A0A5N5FUA6-F1
#
_entry.id   AF-A0A5N5FUA6-F1
#
_cell.length_a   1.000
_cell.length_b   1.000
_cell.length_c   1.000
_cell.angle_alpha   90.00
_cell.angle_beta   90.00
_cell.angle_gamma   90.00
#
_symmetry.space_group_name_H-M   'P 1'
#
loop_
_entity.id
_entity.type
_entity.pdbx_description
1 polymer ?
#
loop_
_entity_poly.entity_id
_entity_poly.type
_entity_poly.pdbx_seq_one_letter_code
_entity_poly.pdbx_strand_id
1 'polypeptide(L)'
;MAIPHLHSLQSVRVSSPCRVSVSNRYHYGRSNFSRKSSSLVYASSTSNYDRDLHLQSKVETVLDSVKWDEKGLAVAIAQNVDTGAILMQGFANREAVATTVSSRKATFYSRSRSTLWTKGETSNNFINVQEIFLDCDRDSIIYLGKPDGPTCHTGSETCYYTPVLDLLEHRQEEEHKLALTTLYSLESTIAKRKEELKVPQGGKPSWTQRLLSDEKLLCSKIREEADELCRTLEENEGRLRAASEMADVLYHGMALLACKGVKMEEVLEILRHRFSQSGIEEKRNRKSQA
;
A
#
# COMPACT_ATOMS: atom_id res chain seq x y z
N MET A 1 25.54 49.09 24.41
CA MET A 1 24.81 50.36 24.23
C MET A 1 23.67 50.09 23.26
N ALA A 2 22.39 50.29 23.53
CA ALA A 2 21.59 50.48 24.73
C ALA A 2 20.16 49.98 24.36
N ILE A 3 19.51 49.26 25.28
CA ILE A 3 18.07 48.90 25.31
C ILE A 3 17.29 50.12 25.89
N PRO A 4 15.96 50.14 26.17
CA PRO A 4 14.74 49.46 25.67
C PRO A 4 13.56 50.43 25.39
N HIS A 5 12.43 49.90 24.92
CA HIS A 5 11.12 50.39 25.38
C HIS A 5 10.27 49.24 25.93
N LEU A 6 9.81 49.45 27.18
CA LEU A 6 8.89 48.65 27.98
C LEU A 6 7.52 49.35 28.04
N HIS A 7 6.50 48.60 28.47
CA HIS A 7 5.16 48.92 29.00
C HIS A 7 4.04 48.27 28.17
N SER A 8 2.99 47.65 28.72
CA SER A 8 2.64 47.25 30.10
C SER A 8 1.42 46.30 30.02
N LEU A 9 1.27 45.47 31.06
CA LEU A 9 0.15 44.57 31.35
C LEU A 9 -1.20 45.30 31.52
N GLN A 10 -2.33 44.69 31.13
CA GLN A 10 -3.32 44.09 32.06
C GLN A 10 -4.65 43.65 31.41
N SER A 11 -5.04 42.41 31.79
CA SER A 11 -6.37 41.83 32.06
C SER A 11 -7.51 41.92 31.03
N VAL A 12 -8.10 40.76 30.68
CA VAL A 12 -9.56 40.49 30.79
C VAL A 12 -9.85 39.00 31.08
N ARG A 13 -10.42 38.80 32.28
CA ARG A 13 -11.44 37.86 32.79
C ARG A 13 -11.71 36.48 32.16
N VAL A 14 -11.66 35.51 33.07
CA VAL A 14 -12.27 34.17 33.08
C VAL A 14 -13.79 34.24 33.33
N SER A 15 -14.56 33.45 32.59
CA SER A 15 -15.90 32.91 32.93
C SER A 15 -16.30 31.91 31.83
N SER A 16 -16.88 30.72 32.00
CA SER A 16 -17.18 29.77 33.09
C SER A 16 -17.54 28.45 32.38
N PRO A 17 -17.41 27.26 33.00
CA PRO A 17 -17.76 26.00 32.37
C PRO A 17 -19.24 25.66 32.62
N CYS A 18 -20.04 25.50 31.56
CA CYS A 18 -21.38 24.93 31.68
C CYS A 18 -21.31 23.41 31.87
N ARG A 19 -21.33 22.95 33.12
CA ARG A 19 -21.74 21.59 33.48
C ARG A 19 -23.26 21.58 33.62
N VAL A 20 -23.94 20.83 32.75
CA VAL A 20 -25.35 20.50 32.92
C VAL A 20 -25.44 19.42 33.99
N SER A 21 -25.86 19.81 35.19
CA SER A 21 -26.28 18.89 36.26
C SER A 21 -27.80 18.72 36.19
N VAL A 22 -28.26 17.53 35.81
CA VAL A 22 -29.67 17.16 35.94
C VAL A 22 -29.90 16.74 37.39
N SER A 23 -30.68 17.53 38.11
CA SER A 23 -31.10 17.23 39.48
C SER A 23 -32.32 16.31 39.44
N ASN A 24 -32.24 15.17 40.14
CA ASN A 24 -33.35 14.26 40.34
C ASN A 24 -34.17 14.75 41.54
N ARG A 25 -35.39 15.27 41.31
CA ARG A 25 -36.36 15.56 42.36
C ARG A 25 -37.53 14.60 42.22
N TYR A 26 -37.62 13.63 43.14
CA TYR A 26 -38.77 12.75 43.28
C TYR A 26 -39.90 13.48 44.02
N HIS A 27 -41.02 13.71 43.35
CA HIS A 27 -42.30 14.01 43.99
C HIS A 27 -43.21 12.78 43.90
N TYR A 28 -43.67 12.29 45.04
CA TYR A 28 -44.65 11.21 45.15
C TYR A 28 -46.03 11.72 44.72
N GLY A 29 -46.59 11.13 43.67
CA GLY A 29 -47.95 11.38 43.19
C GLY A 29 -48.55 10.09 42.66
N ARG A 30 -49.54 9.56 43.37
CA ARG A 30 -50.20 8.27 43.13
C ARG A 30 -51.34 8.46 42.13
N SER A 31 -51.29 7.83 40.96
CA SER A 31 -52.49 7.48 40.18
C SER A 31 -52.23 6.32 39.21
N ASN A 32 -53.19 5.41 39.16
CA ASN A 32 -53.16 4.15 38.41
C ASN A 32 -53.38 4.40 36.91
N PHE A 33 -52.47 3.95 36.05
CA PHE A 33 -52.76 3.74 34.63
C PHE A 33 -52.07 2.49 34.05
N SER A 34 -52.90 1.74 33.33
CA SER A 34 -52.67 0.55 32.50
C SER A 34 -51.26 0.33 31.95
N ARG A 35 -50.72 -0.87 32.22
CA ARG A 35 -49.49 -1.43 31.62
C ARG A 35 -49.61 -1.52 30.09
N LYS A 36 -48.83 -0.72 29.36
CA LYS A 36 -48.32 -1.09 28.04
C LYS A 36 -46.80 -1.21 28.15
N SER A 37 -46.31 -2.44 28.01
CA SER A 37 -44.88 -2.74 27.98
C SER A 37 -44.29 -2.26 26.66
N SER A 38 -43.79 -1.03 26.63
CA SER A 38 -42.80 -0.62 25.62
C SER A 38 -41.43 -1.10 26.10
N SER A 39 -40.99 -2.24 25.57
CA SER A 39 -39.60 -2.67 25.67
C SER A 39 -38.73 -1.63 24.96
N LEU A 40 -38.23 -0.64 25.71
CA LEU A 40 -37.13 0.20 25.28
C LEU A 40 -35.91 -0.71 25.17
N VAL A 41 -35.64 -1.17 23.96
CA VAL A 41 -34.36 -1.77 23.60
C VAL A 41 -33.34 -0.64 23.69
N TYR A 42 -32.67 -0.52 24.83
CA TYR A 42 -31.40 0.17 24.90
C TYR A 42 -30.42 -0.66 24.07
N ALA A 43 -30.30 -0.34 22.78
CA ALA A 43 -29.17 -0.81 21.99
C ALA A 43 -27.91 -0.28 22.69
N SER A 44 -27.08 -1.18 23.20
CA SER A 44 -25.87 -0.87 23.95
C SER A 44 -24.86 -0.15 23.05
N SER A 45 -24.94 1.17 22.97
CA SER A 45 -23.89 2.02 22.38
C SER A 45 -22.56 1.92 23.13
N THR A 46 -22.57 1.35 24.35
CA THR A 46 -21.39 1.10 25.18
C THR A 46 -20.42 0.10 24.55
N SER A 47 -20.88 -0.90 23.78
CA SER A 47 -19.99 -1.94 23.26
C SER A 47 -19.03 -1.45 22.16
N ASN A 48 -19.47 -0.48 21.34
CA ASN A 48 -18.62 0.16 20.34
C ASN A 48 -17.67 1.18 20.98
N TYR A 49 -18.15 1.93 21.97
CA TYR A 49 -17.34 2.89 22.70
C TYR A 49 -16.19 2.22 23.46
N ASP A 50 -16.47 1.14 24.18
CA ASP A 50 -15.44 0.38 24.90
C ASP A 50 -14.43 -0.27 23.94
N ARG A 51 -14.88 -0.74 22.76
CA ARG A 51 -13.99 -1.29 21.72
C ARG A 51 -13.08 -0.22 21.13
N ASP A 52 -13.61 0.96 20.84
CA ASP A 52 -12.85 2.06 20.24
C ASP A 52 -11.82 2.62 21.24
N LEU A 53 -12.18 2.74 22.53
CA LEU A 53 -11.25 3.09 23.61
C LEU A 53 -10.15 2.04 23.77
N HIS A 54 -10.51 0.76 23.74
CA HIS A 54 -9.54 -0.32 23.83
C HIS A 54 -8.59 -0.35 22.63
N LEU A 55 -9.09 -0.07 21.42
CA LEU A 55 -8.27 0.06 20.23
C LEU A 55 -7.32 1.27 20.33
N GLN A 56 -7.80 2.42 20.79
CA GLN A 56 -6.96 3.59 21.03
C GLN A 56 -5.85 3.27 22.04
N SER A 57 -6.17 2.65 23.17
CA SER A 57 -5.17 2.23 24.17
C SER A 57 -4.10 1.29 23.59
N LYS A 58 -4.48 0.37 22.70
CA LYS A 58 -3.53 -0.48 21.98
C LYS A 58 -2.65 0.31 21.02
N VAL A 59 -3.22 1.24 20.27
CA VAL A 59 -2.46 2.11 19.36
C VAL A 59 -1.43 2.92 20.13
N GLU A 60 -1.83 3.54 21.25
CA GLU A 60 -0.92 4.28 22.13
C GLU A 60 0.23 3.40 22.62
N THR A 61 -0.06 2.18 23.08
CA THR A 61 0.96 1.21 23.51
C THR A 61 1.98 0.91 22.40
N VAL A 62 1.52 0.77 21.14
CA VAL A 62 2.40 0.55 20.00
C VAL A 62 3.24 1.79 19.70
N LEU A 63 2.63 2.98 19.72
CA LEU A 63 3.30 4.26 19.46
C LEU A 63 4.36 4.61 20.51
N ASP A 64 4.12 4.27 21.78
CA ASP A 64 5.08 4.45 22.87
C ASP A 64 6.30 3.53 22.73
N SER A 65 6.15 2.48 21.93
CA SER A 65 7.19 1.50 21.68
C SER A 65 8.09 1.85 20.48
N VAL A 66 7.71 2.86 19.70
CA VAL A 66 8.52 3.39 18.59
C VAL A 66 9.64 4.24 19.17
N LYS A 67 10.85 4.05 18.66
CA LYS A 67 12.04 4.80 19.02
C LYS A 67 12.12 6.06 18.14
N TRP A 68 11.54 7.13 18.65
CA TRP A 68 11.59 8.45 18.02
C TRP A 68 12.97 9.09 18.21
N ASP A 69 13.45 9.81 17.19
CA ASP A 69 14.66 10.62 17.29
C ASP A 69 14.48 11.82 18.26
N GLU A 70 15.53 12.60 18.47
CA GLU A 70 15.52 13.79 19.35
C GLU A 70 14.48 14.85 18.93
N LYS A 71 13.98 14.79 17.70
CA LYS A 71 12.95 15.69 17.15
C LYS A 71 11.56 15.07 17.19
N GLY A 72 11.40 13.88 17.79
CA GLY A 72 10.14 13.15 17.84
C GLY A 72 9.75 12.51 16.52
N LEU A 73 10.73 12.17 15.66
CA LEU A 73 10.50 11.64 14.31
C LEU A 73 11.10 10.25 14.14
N ALA A 74 10.45 9.44 13.30
CA ALA A 74 10.97 8.19 12.77
C ALA A 74 10.96 8.26 11.23
N VAL A 75 11.79 7.42 10.60
CA VAL A 75 11.73 7.24 9.14
C VAL A 75 10.48 6.42 8.81
N ALA A 76 9.72 6.83 7.81
CA ALA A 76 8.59 6.09 7.27
C ALA A 76 8.77 5.86 5.77
N ILE A 77 8.72 4.60 5.36
CA ILE A 77 8.92 4.15 3.99
C ILE A 77 7.58 3.65 3.46
N ALA A 78 7.08 4.24 2.37
CA ALA A 78 5.92 3.69 1.68
C ALA A 78 6.38 2.66 0.65
N GLN A 79 5.81 1.46 0.71
CA GLN A 79 6.11 0.35 -0.19
C GLN A 79 4.83 -0.13 -0.89
N ASN A 80 4.93 -0.37 -2.20
CA ASN A 80 3.85 -0.99 -2.95
C ASN A 80 3.70 -2.45 -2.52
N VAL A 81 2.52 -2.79 -2.05
CA VAL A 81 2.16 -4.14 -1.57
C VAL A 81 2.18 -5.21 -2.66
N ASP A 82 1.91 -4.86 -3.92
CA ASP A 82 1.88 -5.80 -5.04
C ASP A 82 3.26 -5.89 -5.71
N THR A 83 3.85 -4.76 -6.04
CA THR A 83 5.11 -4.74 -6.83
C THR A 83 6.36 -4.91 -5.96
N GLY A 84 6.24 -4.67 -4.66
CA GLY A 84 7.36 -4.60 -3.72
C GLY A 84 8.21 -3.32 -3.86
N ALA A 85 7.89 -2.44 -4.83
CA ALA A 85 8.65 -1.22 -5.08
C ALA A 85 8.59 -0.28 -3.86
N ILE A 86 9.75 0.28 -3.49
CA ILE A 86 9.78 1.40 -2.56
C ILE A 86 9.26 2.63 -3.32
N LEU A 87 8.15 3.19 -2.84
CA LEU A 87 7.45 4.29 -3.50
C LEU A 87 8.08 5.63 -3.13
N MET A 88 8.27 5.85 -1.83
CA MET A 88 8.87 7.07 -1.29
C MET A 88 9.28 6.88 0.17
N GLN A 89 10.12 7.79 0.66
CA GLN A 89 10.44 7.94 2.08
C GLN A 89 9.97 9.31 2.57
N GLY A 90 9.39 9.34 3.77
CA GLY A 90 9.07 10.54 4.52
C GLY A 90 9.40 10.36 6.00
N PHE A 91 9.24 11.41 6.79
CA PHE A 91 9.33 11.31 8.25
C PHE A 91 7.93 11.14 8.81
N ALA A 92 7.78 10.44 9.92
CA ALA A 92 6.54 10.37 10.67
C ALA A 92 6.82 10.81 12.11
N ASN A 93 5.96 11.64 12.66
CA ASN A 93 5.88 11.81 14.10
C ASN A 93 4.78 10.88 14.64
N ARG A 94 4.62 10.86 15.96
CA ARG A 94 3.60 10.06 16.65
C ARG A 94 2.19 10.24 16.06
N GLU A 95 1.79 11.47 15.80
CA GLU A 95 0.46 11.83 15.26
C GLU A 95 0.27 11.35 13.82
N ALA A 96 1.32 11.39 12.98
CA ALA A 96 1.27 10.90 11.61
C ALA A 96 1.02 9.39 11.56
N VAL A 97 1.66 8.62 12.45
CA VAL A 97 1.42 7.17 12.53
C VAL A 97 0.01 6.88 13.05
N ALA A 98 -0.45 7.59 14.09
CA ALA A 98 -1.83 7.46 14.60
C ALA A 98 -2.88 7.78 13.51
N THR A 99 -2.63 8.83 12.72
CA THR A 99 -3.48 9.22 11.59
C THR A 99 -3.45 8.15 10.49
N THR A 100 -2.30 7.55 10.21
CA THR A 100 -2.17 6.47 9.23
C THR A 100 -2.93 5.22 9.67
N VAL A 101 -2.84 4.83 10.94
CA VAL A 101 -3.57 3.69 11.52
C VAL A 101 -5.08 3.86 11.38
N SER A 102 -5.59 5.06 11.68
CA SER A 102 -7.03 5.35 11.65
C SER A 102 -7.58 5.56 10.24
N SER A 103 -6.89 6.34 9.40
CA SER A 103 -7.34 6.68 8.05
C SER A 103 -7.06 5.61 7.00
N ARG A 104 -6.12 4.69 7.29
CA ARG A 104 -5.54 3.75 6.31
C ARG A 104 -4.92 4.45 5.10
N LYS A 105 -4.45 5.68 5.26
CA LYS A 105 -3.74 6.44 4.22
C LYS A 105 -2.37 6.88 4.74
N ALA A 106 -1.34 6.74 3.91
CA ALA A 106 0.03 7.09 4.31
C ALA A 106 0.12 8.57 4.69
N THR A 107 0.29 8.82 5.98
CA THR A 107 0.43 10.16 6.56
C THR A 107 1.84 10.35 7.06
N PHE A 108 2.45 11.47 6.67
CA PHE A 108 3.80 11.86 7.02
C PHE A 108 3.80 13.17 7.80
N TYR A 109 4.93 13.48 8.41
CA TYR A 109 5.21 14.76 9.03
C TYR A 109 6.22 15.54 8.17
N SER A 110 5.81 16.73 7.71
CA SER A 110 6.66 17.61 6.92
C SER A 110 7.57 18.42 7.83
N ARG A 111 8.87 18.09 7.87
CA ARG A 111 9.86 18.81 8.69
C ARG A 111 9.96 20.30 8.36
N SER A 112 9.82 20.69 7.10
CA SER A 112 9.90 22.08 6.65
C SER A 112 8.65 22.88 6.98
N ARG A 113 7.46 22.26 6.90
CA ARG A 113 6.17 22.91 7.16
C ARG A 113 5.69 22.73 8.60
N SER A 114 6.37 21.89 9.39
CA SER A 114 6.00 21.50 10.76
C SER A 114 4.53 21.10 10.88
N THR A 115 4.05 20.27 9.96
CA THR A 115 2.65 19.86 9.88
C THR A 115 2.50 18.45 9.33
N LEU A 116 1.37 17.82 9.63
CA LEU A 116 0.96 16.56 9.04
C LEU A 116 0.63 16.74 7.55
N TRP A 117 0.89 15.68 6.79
CA TRP A 117 0.61 15.65 5.36
C TRP A 117 0.24 14.22 4.96
N THR A 118 -1.01 14.03 4.53
CA THR A 118 -1.43 12.74 3.96
C THR A 118 -1.09 12.73 2.47
N LYS A 119 -0.31 11.74 2.04
CA LYS A 119 0.06 11.61 0.63
C LYS A 119 -1.22 11.49 -0.21
N GLY A 120 -1.36 12.37 -1.20
CA GLY A 120 -2.51 12.38 -2.11
C GLY A 120 -3.55 13.47 -1.84
N GLU A 121 -3.50 14.19 -0.72
CA GLU A 121 -4.51 15.23 -0.39
C GLU A 121 -4.71 16.30 -1.48
N THR A 122 -3.65 16.63 -2.22
CA THR A 122 -3.71 17.62 -3.31
C THR A 122 -3.86 16.97 -4.69
N SER A 123 -3.26 15.78 -4.89
CA SER A 123 -3.14 15.16 -6.22
C SER A 123 -4.12 14.01 -6.46
N ASN A 124 -4.89 13.59 -5.45
CA ASN A 124 -5.68 12.36 -5.40
C ASN A 124 -4.89 11.05 -5.57
N ASN A 125 -3.55 11.10 -5.68
CA ASN A 125 -2.69 9.91 -5.69
C ASN A 125 -2.37 9.49 -4.26
N PHE A 126 -3.35 8.91 -3.57
CA PHE A 126 -3.18 8.38 -2.22
C PHE A 126 -2.34 7.10 -2.22
N ILE A 127 -1.85 6.73 -1.04
CA ILE A 127 -1.29 5.40 -0.78
C ILE A 127 -2.16 4.77 0.31
N ASN A 128 -2.96 3.78 -0.07
CA ASN A 128 -3.90 3.08 0.79
C ASN A 128 -3.15 1.99 1.56
N VAL A 129 -2.91 2.24 2.85
CA VAL A 129 -2.10 1.42 3.74
C VAL A 129 -2.88 0.19 4.20
N GLN A 130 -2.38 -0.98 3.85
CA GLN A 130 -2.91 -2.27 4.27
C GLN A 130 -2.29 -2.69 5.60
N GLU A 131 -0.97 -2.56 5.71
CA GLU A 131 -0.20 -2.98 6.89
C GLU A 131 0.88 -1.95 7.25
N ILE A 132 1.24 -1.93 8.54
CA ILE A 132 2.28 -1.06 9.08
C ILE A 132 3.25 -1.95 9.84
N PHE A 133 4.53 -1.87 9.50
CA PHE A 133 5.59 -2.62 10.17
C PHE A 133 6.55 -1.67 10.86
N LEU A 134 7.07 -2.11 12.00
CA LEU A 134 8.23 -1.53 12.66
C LEU A 134 9.43 -2.43 12.37
N ASP A 135 10.61 -1.86 12.23
CA ASP A 135 11.85 -2.62 12.21
C ASP A 135 12.24 -3.14 13.61
N CYS A 136 13.38 -3.83 13.70
CA CYS A 136 13.75 -4.60 14.89
C CYS A 136 14.13 -3.74 16.10
N ASP A 137 14.71 -2.57 15.88
CA ASP A 137 15.03 -1.55 16.89
C ASP A 137 14.04 -0.38 16.93
N ARG A 138 12.99 -0.46 16.09
CA ARG A 138 11.77 0.35 16.12
C ARG A 138 11.98 1.83 15.82
N ASP A 139 13.02 2.19 15.06
CA ASP A 139 13.25 3.57 14.60
C ASP A 139 12.92 3.79 13.11
N SER A 140 12.46 2.73 12.42
CA SER A 140 11.94 2.81 11.06
C SER A 140 10.58 2.13 10.91
N ILE A 141 9.75 2.69 10.04
CA ILE A 141 8.37 2.27 9.79
C ILE A 141 8.21 1.95 8.30
N ILE A 142 7.56 0.83 7.98
CA ILE A 142 7.06 0.55 6.63
C ILE A 142 5.55 0.74 6.61
N TYR A 143 5.08 1.59 5.70
CA TYR A 143 3.69 1.66 5.26
C TYR A 143 3.54 0.80 4.00
N LEU A 144 3.04 -0.42 4.17
CA LEU A 144 2.78 -1.34 3.06
C LEU A 144 1.38 -1.08 2.50
N GLY A 145 1.29 -0.60 1.26
CA GLY A 145 0.02 -0.12 0.72
C GLY A 145 -0.05 -0.04 -0.80
N LYS A 146 -1.26 0.18 -1.32
CA LYS A 146 -1.54 0.30 -2.76
C LYS A 146 -1.66 1.77 -3.16
N PRO A 147 -0.87 2.27 -4.13
CA PRO A 147 -1.00 3.64 -4.62
C PRO A 147 -2.21 3.77 -5.58
N ASP A 148 -2.92 4.91 -5.52
CA ASP A 148 -4.04 5.23 -6.43
C ASP A 148 -3.60 5.88 -7.76
N GLY A 149 -2.29 6.09 -7.92
CA GLY A 149 -1.70 6.75 -9.08
C GLY A 149 -0.20 6.95 -8.87
N PRO A 150 0.49 7.70 -9.73
CA PRO A 150 1.92 7.93 -9.59
C PRO A 150 2.24 8.58 -8.23
N THR A 151 3.19 7.99 -7.51
CA THR A 151 3.59 8.49 -6.19
C THR A 151 4.34 9.81 -6.35
N CYS A 152 5.23 9.90 -7.34
CA CYS A 152 6.07 11.06 -7.54
C CYS A 152 5.31 12.19 -8.24
N HIS A 153 5.65 13.43 -7.90
CA HIS A 153 5.10 14.63 -8.55
C HIS A 153 5.52 14.77 -10.01
N THR A 154 6.57 14.06 -10.45
CA THR A 154 7.01 13.99 -11.85
C THR A 154 6.14 13.10 -12.72
N GLY A 155 5.19 12.37 -12.12
CA GLY A 155 4.41 11.34 -12.81
C GLY A 155 5.03 9.94 -12.75
N SER A 156 6.20 9.79 -12.14
CA SER A 156 6.80 8.46 -11.90
C SER A 156 6.07 7.70 -10.77
N GLU A 157 6.02 6.38 -10.89
CA GLU A 157 5.43 5.48 -9.88
C GLU A 157 6.15 5.56 -8.53
N THR A 158 7.46 5.79 -8.56
CA THR A 158 8.36 5.87 -7.39
C THR A 158 9.17 7.16 -7.44
N CYS A 159 9.64 7.64 -6.28
CA CYS A 159 10.66 8.69 -6.19
C CYS A 159 12.07 8.19 -6.53
N TYR A 160 12.30 6.86 -6.61
CA TYR A 160 13.61 6.23 -6.82
C TYR A 160 13.80 5.82 -8.29
N TYR A 161 13.92 6.82 -9.18
CA TYR A 161 14.00 6.61 -10.63
C TYR A 161 15.34 7.00 -11.27
N THR A 162 16.33 7.41 -10.47
CA THR A 162 17.65 7.84 -10.95
C THR A 162 18.74 6.96 -10.33
N PRO A 163 19.36 6.04 -11.09
CA PRO A 163 20.49 5.26 -10.61
C PRO A 163 21.75 6.11 -10.41
N VAL A 164 22.50 5.82 -9.35
CA VAL A 164 23.77 6.52 -9.06
C VAL A 164 24.81 6.31 -10.17
N LEU A 165 24.87 5.12 -10.78
CA LEU A 165 25.85 4.83 -11.84
C LEU A 165 25.62 5.68 -13.09
N ASP A 166 24.36 5.96 -13.44
CA ASP A 166 24.02 6.80 -14.60
C ASP A 166 24.52 8.25 -14.40
N LEU A 167 24.44 8.76 -13.16
CA LEU A 167 24.99 10.06 -12.79
C LEU A 167 26.52 10.10 -12.90
N LEU A 168 27.20 9.02 -12.49
CA LEU A 168 28.65 8.92 -12.52
C LEU A 168 29.21 8.79 -13.95
N GLU A 169 28.47 8.15 -14.84
CA GLU A 169 28.91 7.89 -16.21
C GLU A 169 28.44 8.97 -17.20
N HIS A 170 27.79 10.02 -16.72
CA HIS A 170 27.22 11.10 -17.53
C HIS A 170 26.36 10.60 -18.69
N ARG A 171 25.70 9.45 -18.52
CA ARG A 171 24.75 8.95 -19.52
C ARG A 171 23.59 9.94 -19.55
N GLN A 172 23.24 10.43 -20.73
CA GLN A 172 22.02 11.22 -20.88
C GLN A 172 20.83 10.34 -20.48
N GLU A 173 19.84 10.96 -19.83
CA GLU A 173 18.61 10.35 -19.34
C GLU A 173 17.75 9.82 -20.50
N GLU A 174 18.20 8.81 -21.24
CA GLU A 174 17.43 8.27 -22.37
C GLU A 174 16.30 7.33 -21.90
N GLU A 175 16.38 6.75 -20.69
CA GLU A 175 15.31 5.96 -20.09
C GLU A 175 15.42 5.96 -18.55
N HIS A 176 14.36 6.38 -17.85
CA HIS A 176 14.29 6.30 -16.39
C HIS A 176 14.36 4.84 -15.94
N LYS A 177 15.52 4.42 -15.41
CA LYS A 177 15.68 3.07 -14.86
C LYS A 177 15.10 3.04 -13.45
N LEU A 178 13.81 2.72 -13.39
CA LEU A 178 13.09 2.51 -12.14
C LEU A 178 13.74 1.39 -11.32
N ALA A 179 13.73 1.53 -9.99
CA ALA A 179 14.15 0.47 -9.06
C ALA A 179 13.13 -0.68 -9.01
N LEU A 180 12.99 -1.41 -10.12
CA LEU A 180 12.02 -2.49 -10.31
C LEU A 180 12.55 -3.84 -9.81
N THR A 181 11.64 -4.69 -9.37
CA THR A 181 11.93 -6.11 -9.13
C THR A 181 12.06 -6.88 -10.46
N THR A 182 12.57 -8.11 -10.40
CA THR A 182 12.87 -8.92 -11.60
C THR A 182 11.68 -9.10 -12.54
N LEU A 183 10.49 -9.41 -12.02
CA LEU A 183 9.30 -9.61 -12.85
C LEU A 183 8.84 -8.31 -13.53
N TYR A 184 8.91 -7.17 -12.86
CA TYR A 184 8.53 -5.89 -13.45
C TYR A 184 9.56 -5.39 -14.48
N SER A 185 10.83 -5.69 -14.25
CA SER A 185 11.89 -5.48 -15.26
C SER A 185 11.65 -6.34 -16.50
N LEU A 186 11.22 -7.59 -16.31
CA LEU A 186 10.84 -8.46 -17.42
C LEU A 186 9.61 -7.93 -18.17
N GLU A 187 8.58 -7.48 -17.46
CA GLU A 187 7.39 -6.86 -18.04
C GLU A 187 7.75 -5.65 -18.90
N SER A 188 8.55 -4.73 -18.35
CA SER A 188 9.03 -3.55 -19.08
C SER A 188 9.83 -3.93 -20.34
N THR A 189 10.65 -4.99 -20.26
CA THR A 189 11.41 -5.49 -21.40
C THR A 189 10.51 -6.08 -22.49
N ILE A 190 9.50 -6.86 -22.10
CA ILE A 190 8.52 -7.43 -23.04
C ILE A 190 7.71 -6.31 -23.69
N ALA A 191 7.27 -5.31 -22.92
CA ALA A 191 6.54 -4.14 -23.43
C ALA A 191 7.37 -3.36 -24.45
N LYS A 192 8.66 -3.12 -24.18
CA LYS A 192 9.58 -2.48 -25.12
C LYS A 192 9.69 -3.27 -26.44
N ARG A 193 9.90 -4.59 -26.35
CA ARG A 193 9.97 -5.46 -27.54
C ARG A 193 8.64 -5.52 -28.31
N LYS A 194 7.51 -5.38 -27.63
CA LYS A 194 6.18 -5.28 -28.25
C LYS A 194 6.04 -3.96 -29.02
N GLU A 195 6.54 -2.85 -28.49
CA GLU A 195 6.51 -1.57 -29.19
C GLU A 195 7.40 -1.58 -30.44
N GLU A 196 8.59 -2.19 -30.34
CA GLU A 196 9.53 -2.36 -31.45
C GLU A 196 8.93 -3.15 -32.63
N LEU A 197 7.91 -3.99 -32.42
CA LEU A 197 7.19 -4.68 -33.51
C LEU A 197 6.46 -3.74 -34.46
N LYS A 198 6.04 -2.56 -33.97
CA LYS A 198 5.30 -1.59 -34.78
C LYS A 198 6.22 -0.86 -35.78
N VAL A 199 7.52 -0.90 -35.55
CA VAL A 199 8.52 -0.27 -36.42
C VAL A 199 9.07 -1.33 -37.38
N PRO A 200 9.04 -1.11 -38.72
CA PRO A 200 9.65 -2.03 -39.67
C PRO A 200 11.16 -2.14 -39.40
N GLN A 201 11.60 -3.26 -38.84
CA GLN A 201 13.01 -3.56 -38.61
C GLN A 201 13.58 -4.33 -39.80
N GLY A 202 14.73 -3.91 -40.33
CA GLY A 202 15.44 -4.57 -41.43
C GLY A 202 16.17 -5.87 -41.05
N GLY A 203 15.81 -6.49 -39.91
CA GLY A 203 16.51 -7.63 -39.32
C GLY A 203 15.59 -8.76 -38.86
N LYS A 204 16.18 -9.87 -38.38
CA LYS A 204 15.42 -10.99 -37.82
C LYS A 204 14.74 -10.56 -36.51
N PRO A 205 13.46 -10.90 -36.28
CA PRO A 205 12.79 -10.58 -35.02
C PRO A 205 13.46 -11.30 -33.85
N SER A 206 13.51 -10.64 -32.70
CA SER A 206 13.93 -11.26 -31.44
C SER A 206 13.00 -12.41 -31.05
N TRP A 207 13.45 -13.29 -30.14
CA TRP A 207 12.63 -14.40 -29.64
C TRP A 207 11.28 -13.91 -29.10
N THR A 208 11.27 -12.86 -28.26
CA THR A 208 10.04 -12.28 -27.73
C THR A 208 9.14 -11.75 -28.85
N GLN A 209 9.70 -11.07 -29.85
CA GLN A 209 8.94 -10.55 -30.99
C GLN A 209 8.26 -11.68 -31.79
N ARG A 210 8.96 -12.81 -31.97
CA ARG A 210 8.40 -14.00 -32.61
C ARG A 210 7.25 -14.58 -31.80
N LEU A 211 7.41 -14.71 -30.49
CA LEU A 211 6.34 -15.18 -29.58
C LEU A 211 5.12 -14.26 -29.62
N LEU A 212 5.33 -12.94 -29.55
CA LEU A 212 4.25 -11.95 -29.56
C LEU A 212 3.51 -11.87 -30.90
N SER A 213 4.12 -12.33 -32.00
CA SER A 213 3.54 -12.31 -33.35
C SER A 213 2.87 -13.64 -33.74
N ASP A 214 3.07 -14.71 -32.98
CA ASP A 214 2.54 -16.06 -33.26
C ASP A 214 1.88 -16.64 -32.00
N GLU A 215 0.56 -16.46 -31.91
CA GLU A 215 -0.23 -16.93 -30.77
C GLU A 215 -0.18 -18.46 -30.60
N LYS A 216 -0.08 -19.22 -31.70
CA LYS A 216 -0.03 -20.68 -31.66
C LYS A 216 1.29 -21.15 -31.08
N LEU A 217 2.40 -20.55 -31.54
CA LEU A 217 3.72 -20.80 -31.00
C LEU A 217 3.79 -20.46 -29.51
N LEU A 218 3.30 -19.28 -29.12
CA LEU A 218 3.30 -18.85 -27.73
C LEU A 218 2.51 -19.82 -26.83
N CYS A 219 1.29 -20.18 -27.22
CA CYS A 219 0.49 -21.13 -26.46
C CYS A 219 1.10 -22.54 -26.43
N SER A 220 1.81 -22.94 -27.49
CA SER A 220 2.55 -24.21 -27.52
C SER A 220 3.68 -24.20 -26.50
N LYS A 221 4.51 -23.16 -26.50
CA LYS A 221 5.61 -23.00 -25.55
C LYS A 221 5.11 -23.00 -24.11
N ILE A 222 4.07 -22.25 -23.77
CA ILE A 222 3.52 -22.24 -22.40
C ILE A 222 3.14 -23.64 -21.91
N ARG A 223 2.51 -24.45 -22.79
CA ARG A 223 2.11 -25.82 -22.43
C ARG A 223 3.31 -26.74 -22.28
N GLU A 224 4.30 -26.60 -23.16
CA GLU A 224 5.57 -27.34 -23.09
C GLU A 224 6.31 -27.05 -21.79
N GLU A 225 6.55 -25.78 -21.44
CA GLU A 225 7.31 -25.44 -20.21
C GLU A 225 6.55 -25.85 -18.94
N ALA A 226 5.21 -25.80 -18.95
CA ALA A 226 4.42 -26.27 -17.83
C ALA A 226 4.51 -27.79 -17.65
N ASP A 227 4.56 -28.54 -18.75
CA ASP A 227 4.77 -29.98 -18.76
C ASP A 227 6.20 -30.34 -18.32
N GLU A 228 7.22 -29.62 -18.81
CA GLU A 228 8.61 -29.78 -18.37
C GLU A 228 8.76 -29.51 -16.87
N LEU A 229 8.12 -28.46 -16.35
CA LEU A 229 8.08 -28.19 -14.92
C LEU A 229 7.49 -29.38 -14.13
N CYS A 230 6.38 -29.96 -14.60
CA CYS A 230 5.79 -31.15 -13.98
C CYS A 230 6.74 -32.35 -14.03
N ARG A 231 7.40 -32.59 -15.16
CA ARG A 231 8.37 -33.68 -15.32
C ARG A 231 9.54 -33.57 -14.36
N THR A 232 9.97 -32.36 -14.01
CA THR A 232 11.05 -32.21 -13.02
C THR A 232 10.74 -32.90 -11.69
N LEU A 233 9.47 -32.98 -11.32
CA LEU A 233 9.01 -33.73 -10.15
C LEU A 233 8.84 -35.22 -10.45
N GLU A 234 8.18 -35.57 -11.56
CA GLU A 234 7.87 -36.96 -11.92
C GLU A 234 9.12 -37.80 -12.17
N GLU A 235 10.15 -37.19 -12.77
CA GLU A 235 11.43 -37.81 -13.11
C GLU A 235 12.50 -37.58 -12.02
N ASN A 236 12.13 -36.95 -10.90
CA ASN A 236 13.01 -36.66 -9.76
C ASN A 236 14.26 -35.88 -10.18
N GLU A 237 14.08 -34.85 -11.01
CA GLU A 237 15.14 -33.95 -11.43
C GLU A 237 15.53 -32.95 -10.32
N GLY A 238 16.70 -32.34 -10.46
CA GLY A 238 17.25 -31.45 -9.44
C GLY A 238 16.52 -30.09 -9.33
N ARG A 239 16.66 -29.46 -8.16
CA ARG A 239 16.10 -28.12 -7.85
C ARG A 239 16.41 -27.05 -8.89
N LEU A 240 17.61 -27.07 -9.50
CA LEU A 240 17.99 -26.07 -10.50
C LEU A 240 17.19 -26.21 -11.80
N ARG A 241 16.89 -27.44 -12.22
CA ARG A 241 16.08 -27.71 -13.41
C ARG A 241 14.65 -27.24 -13.18
N ALA A 242 14.03 -27.61 -12.06
CA ALA A 242 12.71 -27.11 -11.66
C ALA A 242 12.64 -25.57 -11.61
N ALA A 243 13.68 -24.90 -11.12
CA ALA A 243 13.75 -23.44 -11.12
C ALA A 243 13.85 -22.84 -12.53
N SER A 244 14.57 -23.50 -13.44
CA SER A 244 14.67 -23.11 -14.85
C SER A 244 13.31 -23.22 -15.54
N GLU A 245 12.63 -24.36 -15.44
CA GLU A 245 11.32 -24.57 -16.07
C GLU A 245 10.27 -23.61 -15.55
N MET A 246 10.28 -23.34 -14.24
CA MET A 246 9.39 -22.34 -13.67
C MET A 246 9.69 -20.93 -14.19
N ALA A 247 10.95 -20.59 -14.42
CA ALA A 247 11.32 -19.32 -15.02
C ALA A 247 10.79 -19.21 -16.46
N ASP A 248 10.84 -20.29 -17.23
CA ASP A 248 10.31 -20.34 -18.60
C ASP A 248 8.78 -20.28 -18.63
N VAL A 249 8.09 -20.94 -17.70
CA VAL A 249 6.62 -20.79 -17.49
C VAL A 249 6.27 -19.34 -17.20
N LEU A 250 6.98 -18.69 -16.27
CA LEU A 250 6.74 -17.28 -15.95
C LEU A 250 7.00 -16.38 -17.15
N TYR A 251 8.12 -16.57 -17.86
CA TYR A 251 8.49 -15.77 -19.02
C TYR A 251 7.43 -15.83 -20.13
N HIS A 252 7.05 -17.03 -20.55
CA HIS A 252 6.07 -17.20 -21.62
C HIS A 252 4.66 -16.78 -21.16
N GLY A 253 4.30 -17.03 -19.90
CA GLY A 253 3.07 -16.51 -19.29
C GLY A 253 3.01 -14.98 -19.35
N MET A 254 4.08 -14.29 -18.99
CA MET A 254 4.17 -12.83 -19.07
C MET A 254 4.09 -12.30 -20.49
N ALA A 255 4.68 -12.99 -21.48
CA ALA A 255 4.52 -12.64 -22.88
C ALA A 255 3.04 -12.72 -23.32
N LEU A 256 2.30 -13.73 -22.84
CA LEU A 256 0.86 -13.84 -23.09
C LEU A 256 0.07 -12.71 -22.43
N LEU A 257 0.38 -12.36 -21.18
CA LEU A 257 -0.25 -11.23 -20.49
C LEU A 257 -0.06 -9.93 -21.28
N ALA A 258 1.16 -9.71 -21.82
CA ALA A 258 1.43 -8.57 -22.68
C ALA A 258 0.58 -8.57 -23.95
N CYS A 259 0.32 -9.72 -24.60
CA CYS A 259 -0.63 -9.82 -25.72
C CYS A 259 -2.06 -9.45 -25.31
N LYS A 260 -2.47 -9.82 -24.09
CA LYS A 260 -3.80 -9.53 -23.54
C LYS A 260 -3.94 -8.13 -22.93
N GLY A 261 -2.83 -7.40 -22.78
CA GLY A 261 -2.83 -6.09 -22.13
C GLY A 261 -3.08 -6.15 -20.62
N VAL A 262 -2.78 -7.29 -19.99
CA VAL A 262 -2.89 -7.49 -18.54
C VAL A 262 -1.54 -7.20 -17.90
N LYS A 263 -1.50 -6.38 -16.86
CA LYS A 263 -0.29 -6.10 -16.09
C LYS A 263 -0.02 -7.17 -15.04
N MET A 264 1.25 -7.37 -14.69
CA MET A 264 1.66 -8.27 -13.61
C MET A 264 1.04 -7.84 -12.26
N GLU A 265 0.89 -6.54 -12.02
CA GLU A 265 0.22 -6.00 -10.83
C GLU A 265 -1.20 -6.57 -10.65
N GLU A 266 -1.98 -6.68 -11.74
CA GLU A 266 -3.35 -7.23 -11.69
C GLU A 266 -3.34 -8.71 -11.31
N VAL A 267 -2.34 -9.47 -11.78
CA VAL A 267 -2.17 -10.89 -11.43
C VAL A 267 -1.83 -11.04 -9.96
N LEU A 268 -0.92 -10.23 -9.43
CA LEU A 268 -0.52 -10.25 -8.02
C LEU A 268 -1.65 -9.81 -7.11
N GLU A 269 -2.44 -8.81 -7.52
CA GLU A 269 -3.64 -8.40 -6.80
C GLU A 269 -4.65 -9.56 -6.68
N ILE A 270 -4.91 -10.27 -7.78
CA ILE A 270 -5.76 -11.46 -7.77
C ILE A 270 -5.19 -12.54 -6.85
N LEU A 271 -3.88 -12.81 -6.88
CA LEU A 271 -3.25 -13.79 -5.98
C LEU A 271 -3.39 -13.39 -4.51
N ARG A 272 -3.18 -12.11 -4.19
CA ARG A 272 -3.34 -11.59 -2.83
C ARG A 272 -4.78 -11.74 -2.33
N HIS A 273 -5.77 -11.49 -3.18
CA HIS A 273 -7.18 -11.74 -2.82
C HIS A 273 -7.45 -13.21 -2.47
N ARG A 274 -6.71 -14.15 -3.08
CA ARG A 274 -6.82 -15.58 -2.75
C ARG A 274 -6.14 -15.95 -1.44
N PHE A 275 -5.23 -15.16 -0.88
CA PHE A 275 -4.58 -15.54 0.39
C PHE A 275 -5.55 -15.57 1.57
N SER A 276 -6.64 -14.81 1.50
CA SER A 276 -7.67 -14.74 2.54
C SER A 276 -8.88 -15.65 2.27
N GLN A 277 -8.88 -16.40 1.16
CA GLN A 277 -9.95 -17.32 0.78
C GLN A 277 -9.37 -18.71 0.50
N SER A 278 -9.96 -19.77 1.05
CA SER A 278 -9.48 -21.12 0.71
C SER A 278 -9.69 -21.40 -0.79
N GLY A 279 -8.75 -22.10 -1.46
CA GLY A 279 -8.87 -22.40 -2.90
C GLY A 279 -10.13 -23.19 -3.28
N ILE A 280 -10.74 -23.88 -2.32
CA ILE A 280 -12.02 -24.59 -2.48
C ILE A 280 -13.20 -23.60 -2.52
N GLU A 281 -13.17 -22.58 -1.67
CA GLU A 281 -14.18 -21.53 -1.58
C GLU A 281 -14.14 -20.62 -2.80
N GLU A 282 -12.94 -20.25 -3.26
CA GLU A 282 -12.75 -19.50 -4.50
C GLU A 282 -13.36 -20.22 -5.71
N LYS A 283 -13.07 -21.52 -5.86
CA LYS A 283 -13.58 -22.34 -6.97
C LYS A 283 -15.11 -22.46 -6.97
N ARG A 284 -15.73 -22.42 -5.78
CA ARG A 284 -17.20 -22.41 -5.63
C ARG A 284 -17.79 -21.08 -6.10
N ASN A 285 -17.17 -19.96 -5.75
CA ASN A 285 -17.64 -18.61 -6.11
C ASN A 285 -17.51 -18.30 -7.62
N ARG A 286 -16.52 -18.87 -8.31
CA ARG A 286 -16.40 -18.72 -9.77
C ARG A 286 -17.54 -19.40 -10.54
N LYS A 287 -18.05 -20.53 -10.05
CA LYS A 287 -19.18 -21.24 -10.67
C LYS A 287 -20.52 -20.50 -10.52
N SER A 288 -20.63 -19.57 -9.58
CA SER A 288 -21.83 -18.73 -9.41
C SER A 288 -21.82 -17.45 -10.24
N GLN A 289 -20.70 -17.11 -10.89
CA GLN A 289 -20.53 -15.88 -11.68
C GLN A 289 -20.38 -16.13 -13.19
N ALA A 290 -20.42 -17.39 -13.63
CA ALA A 290 -20.46 -17.81 -15.02
C ALA A 290 -21.87 -18.33 -15.35
#